data_AF-A0A3N5S9L0-F1
#
_entry.id   AF-A0A3N5S9L0-F1
#
_cell.length_a   1.000
_cell.length_b   1.000
_cell.length_c   1.000
_cell.angle_alpha   90.00
_cell.angle_beta   90.00
_cell.angle_gamma   90.00
#
_symmetry.space_group_name_H-M   'P 1'
#
loop_
_entity.id
_entity.type
_entity.pdbx_description
1 polymer ?
#
loop_
_entity_poly.entity_id
_entity_poly.type
_entity_poly.pdbx_seq_one_letter_code
_entity_poly.pdbx_strand_id
1 'polypeptide(L)' 'MNSRLMSIIRKEFIQIFRDMRTLVMILIIPIMQLFLLGYSATSDVRNIPLAVLDQSRSHESRALLDSYRAADY' A
#
# COMPACT_ATOMS: atom_id res chain seq x y z
N MET A 1 18.43 -8.79 39.05
CA MET A 1 17.73 -8.39 37.81
C MET A 1 17.92 -6.90 37.60
N ASN A 2 18.40 -6.51 36.42
CA ASN A 2 19.18 -5.28 36.17
C ASN A 2 18.36 -3.99 36.29
N SER A 3 18.25 -3.44 37.51
CA SER A 3 17.56 -2.18 37.83
C SER A 3 18.00 -0.99 36.97
N ARG A 4 19.26 -1.00 36.50
CA ARG A 4 19.78 0.01 35.56
C ARG A 4 19.06 0.00 34.21
N LEU A 5 18.81 -1.19 33.64
CA LEU A 5 18.14 -1.31 32.35
C LEU A 5 16.71 -0.77 32.44
N MET A 6 15.98 -1.13 33.50
CA MET A 6 14.61 -0.66 33.72
C MET A 6 14.54 0.85 33.94
N SER A 7 15.54 1.43 34.61
CA SER A 7 15.65 2.88 34.81
C SER A 7 15.86 3.63 33.48
N ILE A 8 16.71 3.08 32.60
CA ILE A 8 16.95 3.64 31.26
C ILE A 8 15.69 3.55 30.41
N ILE A 9 15.05 2.37 30.34
CA ILE A 9 13.81 2.19 29.58
C ILE A 9 12.74 3.19 30.04
N ARG A 10 12.53 3.33 31.35
CA ARG A 10 11.57 4.29 31.90
C ARG A 10 11.89 5.73 31.49
N LYS A 11 13.17 6.12 31.51
CA LYS A 11 13.60 7.46 31.11
C LYS A 11 13.27 7.73 29.64
N GLU A 12 13.60 6.80 28.75
CA GLU A 12 13.35 6.94 27.31
C GLU A 12 11.85 7.00 26.99
N PHE A 13 11.03 6.17 27.63
CA PHE A 13 9.58 6.25 27.47
C PHE A 13 9.03 7.62 27.87
N ILE A 14 9.43 8.14 29.04
CA ILE A 14 9.02 9.48 29.48
C ILE A 14 9.48 10.55 28.47
N GLN A 15 10.70 10.41 27.93
CA GLN A 15 11.24 11.34 26.94
C GLN A 15 10.43 11.33 25.64
N ILE A 16 10.09 10.15 25.12
CA ILE A 16 9.26 9.98 23.91
C ILE A 16 7.87 10.58 24.12
N PHE A 17 7.22 10.32 25.26
CA PHE A 17 5.90 10.88 25.57
C PHE A 17 5.91 12.41 25.74
N ARG A 18 7.01 12.98 26.23
CA ARG A 18 7.14 14.43 26.41
C ARG A 18 7.52 15.15 25.12
N ASP A 19 8.19 14.46 24.20
CA ASP A 19 8.53 15.02 22.89
C ASP A 19 7.37 14.83 21.90
N MET A 20 6.51 15.86 21.84
CA MET A 20 5.38 15.92 20.93
C MET A 20 5.78 15.67 19.47
N ARG A 21 6.97 16.09 19.03
CA ARG A 21 7.41 15.90 17.63
C ARG A 21 7.65 14.43 17.34
N THR A 22 8.34 13.74 18.26
CA THR A 22 8.61 12.31 18.15
C THR A 22 7.30 11.51 18.14
N LEU A 23 6.36 11.86 19.03
CA LEU A 23 5.05 11.20 19.09
C LEU A 23 4.22 11.41 17.82
N VAL A 24 4.24 12.63 17.27
CA VAL A 24 3.61 12.96 15.98
C VAL A 24 4.24 12.16 14.84
N MET A 25 5.57 12.08 14.75
CA MET A 25 6.23 11.30 13.69
C MET A 25 5.88 9.81 13.76
N ILE A 26 5.88 9.23 14.97
CA ILE A 26 5.55 7.81 15.19
C ILE A 26 4.11 7.50 14.74
N LEU A 27 3.18 8.44 14.82
CA LEU A 27 1.80 8.24 14.38
C LEU A 27 1.57 8.63 12.91
N ILE A 28 2.02 9.81 12.49
CA ILE A 28 1.72 10.38 11.17
C ILE A 28 2.39 9.59 10.05
N ILE A 29 3.65 9.16 10.23
CA ILE A 29 4.37 8.39 9.20
C ILE A 29 3.62 7.10 8.85
N PRO A 30 3.29 6.19 9.79
CA PRO A 30 2.56 4.97 9.45
C PRO A 30 1.13 5.24 8.97
N ILE A 31 0.44 6.28 9.47
CA ILE A 31 -0.86 6.66 8.94
C ILE A 31 -0.75 7.05 7.46
N MET A 32 0.22 7.90 7.10
CA MET A 32 0.49 8.23 5.70
C MET A 32 0.85 7.00 4.88
N GLN A 33 1.65 6.07 5.41
CA GLN A 33 1.99 4.83 4.72
C GLN A 33 0.73 3.99 4.45
N LEU A 34 -0.17 3.86 5.43
CA LEU A 34 -1.45 3.15 5.24
C LEU A 34 -2.31 3.81 4.17
N PHE A 35 -2.36 5.14 4.12
CA PHE A 35 -3.07 5.85 3.06
C PHE A 35 -2.43 5.63 1.69
N LEU A 36 -1.10 5.75 1.58
CA LEU A 36 -0.38 5.52 0.33
C LEU A 36 -0.54 4.10 -0.17
N LEU A 37 -0.36 3.11 0.71
CA LEU A 37 -0.51 1.69 0.39
C LEU A 37 -1.96 1.32 0.11
N GLY A 38 -2.91 1.78 0.93
CA GLY A 38 -4.34 1.53 0.74
C GLY A 38 -4.88 2.16 -0.53
N TYR A 39 -4.48 3.40 -0.82
CA TYR A 39 -4.84 4.08 -2.06
C TYR A 39 -4.17 3.40 -3.27
N SER A 40 -2.86 3.12 -3.22
CA SER A 40 -2.16 2.43 -4.31
C SER A 40 -2.63 1.00 -4.54
N ALA A 41 -3.07 0.29 -3.50
CA ALA A 41 -3.63 -1.06 -3.63
C ALA A 41 -5.05 -1.05 -4.19
N THR A 42 -5.80 0.04 -3.99
CA THR A 42 -7.15 0.24 -4.55
C THR A 42 -7.13 1.01 -5.88
N SER A 43 -5.95 1.42 -6.37
CA SER A 43 -5.77 1.75 -7.78
C SER A 43 -5.97 0.47 -8.58
N ASP A 44 -7.23 0.03 -8.70
CA ASP A 44 -7.68 -0.84 -9.75
C ASP A 44 -7.03 -0.34 -11.03
N VAL A 45 -6.30 -1.22 -11.70
CA VAL A 45 -5.63 -0.92 -12.94
C VAL A 45 -6.67 -0.84 -14.06
N ARG A 46 -7.63 0.06 -13.90
CA ARG A 46 -8.70 0.33 -14.86
C ARG A 46 -8.16 1.30 -15.90
N ASN A 47 -8.31 0.93 -17.17
CA ASN A 47 -7.80 1.65 -18.34
C ASN A 47 -6.28 1.53 -18.57
N ILE A 48 -5.75 0.31 -18.60
CA ILE A 48 -4.42 0.12 -19.20
C ILE A 48 -4.62 0.24 -20.72
N PRO A 49 -3.83 1.03 -21.45
CA PRO A 49 -3.86 1.00 -22.91
C PRO A 49 -3.46 -0.40 -23.41
N LEU A 50 -4.46 -1.23 -23.71
CA LEU A 50 -4.31 -2.60 -24.19
C LEU A 50 -4.10 -2.60 -25.71
N ALA A 51 -2.93 -3.04 -26.16
CA ALA A 51 -2.67 -3.31 -27.58
C ALA A 51 -2.88 -4.80 -27.89
N VAL A 52 -3.81 -5.12 -28.77
CA VAL A 52 -4.15 -6.49 -29.15
C VAL A 52 -3.62 -6.80 -30.54
N LEU A 53 -2.87 -7.90 -30.69
CA LEU A 53 -2.46 -8.44 -31.97
C LEU A 53 -3.13 -9.81 -32.21
N ASP A 54 -4.28 -9.82 -32.87
CA ASP A 54 -4.98 -11.06 -33.24
C ASP A 54 -4.54 -11.54 -34.63
N GLN A 55 -3.68 -12.56 -34.65
CA GLN A 55 -3.22 -13.23 -35.88
C GLN A 55 -4.12 -14.39 -36.30
N SER A 56 -4.87 -15.00 -35.36
CA SER A 56 -5.69 -16.19 -35.66
C SER A 56 -7.04 -15.85 -36.29
N ARG A 57 -7.59 -14.65 -36.00
CA ARG A 57 -8.92 -14.18 -36.46
C ARG A 57 -10.08 -15.13 -36.17
N SER A 58 -9.85 -16.12 -35.31
CA SER A 58 -10.78 -17.19 -34.98
C SER A 58 -11.87 -16.72 -34.02
N HIS A 59 -12.94 -17.51 -33.89
CA HIS A 59 -14.05 -17.19 -32.99
C HIS A 59 -13.61 -17.25 -31.51
N GLU A 60 -12.73 -18.18 -31.17
CA GLU A 60 -12.12 -18.35 -29.84
C GLU A 60 -11.34 -17.08 -29.44
N SER A 61 -10.54 -16.54 -30.37
CA SER A 61 -9.75 -15.30 -30.16
C SER A 61 -10.65 -14.10 -29.85
N ARG A 62 -11.80 -13.98 -30.53
CA ARG A 62 -12.78 -12.90 -30.29
C ARG A 62 -13.50 -13.05 -28.95
N ALA A 63 -13.89 -14.27 -28.58
CA ALA A 63 -14.52 -14.55 -27.29
C ALA A 63 -13.56 -14.22 -26.12
N LEU A 64 -12.27 -14.50 -26.31
CA LEU A 64 -11.23 -14.15 -25.35
C LEU A 64 -11.05 -12.62 -25.26
N LEU A 65 -11.07 -11.90 -26.40
CA LEU A 65 -11.02 -10.44 -26.39
C LEU A 65 -12.21 -9.78 -25.70
N ASP A 66 -13.41 -10.32 -25.89
CA ASP A 66 -14.61 -9.78 -25.26
C ASP A 66 -14.61 -10.01 -23.75
N SER A 67 -13.99 -11.09 -23.24
CA SER A 67 -13.84 -11.30 -21.80
C SER A 67 -12.85 -10.32 -21.15
N TYR A 68 -11.76 -9.96 -21.84
CA TYR A 68 -10.84 -8.92 -21.37
C TYR A 68 -11.50 -7.53 -21.34
N ARG A 69 -12.29 -7.18 -22.36
CA ARG A 69 -13.06 -5.93 -22.39
C ARG A 69 -14.12 -5.84 -21.29
N ALA A 70 -14.80 -6.95 -20.98
CA ALA A 70 -15.79 -7.00 -19.91
C ALA A 70 -15.19 -6.86 -18.52
N ALA A 71 -13.89 -7.15 -18.38
CA ALA A 71 -13.13 -7.06 -17.14
C ALA A 71 -12.47 -5.67 -16.92
N ASP A 72 -12.82 -4.67 -17.74
CA ASP A 72 -12.41 -3.25 -17.58
C ASP A 72 -10.89 -3.01 -17.72
N TYR A 73 -10.21 -3.89 -18.48
CA TYR A 73 -8.79 -3.81 -18.85
C TYR A 73 -8.56 -3.08 -20.16
#